data_AF-A0A962Z3C4-F1
#
_entry.id   AF-A0A962Z3C4-F1
#
_cell.length_a   1.000
_cell.length_b   1.000
_cell.length_c   1.000
_cell.angle_alpha   90.00
_cell.angle_beta   90.00
_cell.angle_gamma   90.00
#
_symmetry.space_group_name_H-M   'P 1'
#
loop_
_entity.id
_entity.type
_entity.pdbx_description
1 polymer ?
#
loop_
_entity_poly.entity_id
_entity_poly.type
_entity_poly.pdbx_seq_one_letter_code
_entity_poly.pdbx_strand_id
1 'polypeptide(L)'
;DRYIEIWNLVFMQYNRDAAGNLTPLPRPSVDTGMGLERLAAVLQGVHSNYETDLFQSLITAAAEATGCADMENKSLRVIADHIRSCAFLVVD
;
A
#
# COMPACT_ATOMS: atom_id res chain seq x y z
N ASP A 1 -14.19 4.70 -1.27
CA ASP A 1 -14.06 4.46 -2.72
C ASP A 1 -14.86 3.23 -3.15
N ARG A 2 -15.68 3.34 -4.20
CA ARG A 2 -16.60 2.24 -4.62
C ARG A 2 -15.93 1.19 -5.50
N TYR A 3 -14.95 1.58 -6.31
CA TYR A 3 -14.16 0.70 -7.15
C TYR A 3 -12.69 1.00 -6.87
N ILE A 4 -11.98 -0.01 -6.38
CA ILE A 4 -10.57 0.08 -6.02
C ILE A 4 -9.80 -0.88 -6.91
N GLU A 5 -8.71 -0.41 -7.48
CA GLU A 5 -7.77 -1.24 -8.23
C GLU A 5 -7.09 -2.23 -7.27
N ILE A 6 -7.29 -3.53 -7.47
CA ILE A 6 -6.70 -4.58 -6.63
C ILE A 6 -5.42 -5.11 -7.25
N TRP A 7 -5.43 -5.37 -8.56
CA TRP A 7 -4.35 -6.07 -9.26
C TRP A 7 -4.14 -5.48 -10.65
N ASN A 8 -2.89 -5.10 -10.93
CA ASN A 8 -2.43 -4.69 -12.24
C ASN A 8 -1.59 -5.80 -12.89
N LEU A 9 -1.90 -6.11 -14.16
CA LEU A 9 -1.15 -7.06 -14.99
C LEU A 9 -0.53 -6.30 -16.16
N VAL A 10 0.78 -6.09 -16.08
CA VAL A 10 1.54 -5.36 -17.08
C VAL A 10 2.20 -6.37 -18.03
N PHE A 11 1.82 -6.27 -19.30
CA PHE A 11 2.54 -6.97 -20.36
C PHE A 11 3.71 -6.10 -20.80
N MET A 12 4.91 -6.41 -20.29
CA MET A 12 6.13 -5.66 -20.57
C MET A 12 6.56 -5.87 -22.01
N GLN A 13 6.45 -4.82 -22.81
CA GLN A 13 6.75 -4.83 -24.26
C GLN A 13 7.91 -3.90 -24.64
N TYR A 14 8.15 -2.84 -23.87
CA TYR A 14 9.06 -1.77 -24.26
C TYR A 14 9.96 -1.32 -23.11
N ASN A 15 11.17 -0.87 -23.47
CA ASN A 15 12.07 -0.10 -22.62
C ASN A 15 11.97 1.39 -22.99
N ARG A 16 11.70 2.24 -22.00
CA ARG A 16 11.59 3.70 -22.18
C ARG A 16 12.91 4.36 -21.81
N ASP A 17 13.54 5.06 -22.76
CA ASP A 17 14.77 5.81 -22.50
C ASP A 17 14.51 7.20 -21.87
N ALA A 18 15.58 7.90 -21.49
CA ALA A 18 15.51 9.24 -20.89
C ALA A 18 14.94 10.32 -21.82
N ALA A 19 15.00 10.12 -23.14
CA ALA A 19 14.37 10.99 -24.14
C ALA A 19 12.88 10.63 -24.37
N GLY A 20 12.41 9.51 -23.81
CA GLY A 20 11.05 9.02 -23.91
C GLY A 20 10.80 8.04 -25.06
N ASN A 21 11.83 7.63 -25.81
CA ASN A 21 11.67 6.65 -26.88
C ASN A 21 11.37 5.27 -26.31
N LEU A 22 10.50 4.53 -27.01
CA LEU A 22 10.10 3.17 -26.65
C LEU A 22 10.78 2.17 -27.58
N THR A 23 11.69 1.37 -27.03
CA THR A 23 12.38 0.30 -27.77
C THR A 23 11.80 -1.05 -27.39
N PRO A 24 11.47 -1.95 -28.34
CA PRO A 24 10.93 -3.26 -28.01
C PRO A 24 11.89 -4.08 -27.14
N LEU A 25 11.36 -4.74 -26.11
CA LEU A 25 12.14 -5.67 -25.30
C LEU A 25 12.50 -6.92 -26.12
N PRO A 26 13.69 -7.51 -25.92
CA PRO A 26 14.09 -8.73 -26.62
C PRO A 26 13.16 -9.92 -26.35
N ARG A 27 12.53 -9.93 -25.17
CA ARG A 27 11.59 -10.96 -24.73
C ARG A 27 10.39 -10.28 -24.06
N PRO A 28 9.19 -10.38 -24.63
CA PRO A 28 7.97 -9.97 -23.96
C PRO A 28 7.85 -10.68 -22.61
N SER A 29 7.56 -9.92 -21.57
CA SER A 29 7.53 -10.42 -20.19
C SER A 29 6.24 -9.99 -19.49
N VAL A 30 5.95 -10.58 -18.34
CA VAL A 30 4.80 -10.21 -17.52
C VAL A 30 5.30 -9.68 -16.19
N ASP A 31 4.80 -8.52 -15.80
CA ASP A 31 4.98 -7.92 -14.48
C ASP A 31 3.61 -7.75 -13.83
N THR A 32 3.48 -8.09 -12.56
CA THR A 32 2.19 -8.04 -11.87
C THR A 32 2.35 -7.40 -10.50
N GLY A 33 1.46 -6.47 -10.17
CA GLY A 33 1.41 -5.82 -8.87
C GLY A 33 0.02 -5.95 -8.27
N MET A 34 -0.07 -6.55 -7.08
CA MET A 34 -1.31 -6.61 -6.30
C MET A 34 -1.06 -5.99 -4.94
N GLY A 35 -1.88 -5.00 -4.56
CA GLY A 35 -1.76 -4.34 -3.26
C GLY A 35 -2.21 -5.28 -2.15
N LEU A 36 -1.29 -5.73 -1.30
CA LEU A 36 -1.59 -6.68 -0.21
C LEU A 36 -2.67 -6.14 0.72
N GLU A 37 -2.57 -4.88 1.13
CA GLU A 37 -3.52 -4.28 2.07
C GLU A 37 -4.91 -4.07 1.44
N ARG A 38 -4.95 -3.82 0.12
CA ARG A 38 -6.23 -3.72 -0.62
C ARG A 38 -6.89 -5.09 -0.75
N LEU A 39 -6.12 -6.13 -1.07
CA LEU A 39 -6.63 -7.51 -1.10
C LEU A 39 -7.11 -7.95 0.28
N ALA A 40 -6.34 -7.65 1.34
CA ALA A 40 -6.72 -7.95 2.71
C ALA A 40 -8.03 -7.28 3.11
N ALA A 41 -8.23 -5.99 2.75
CA ALA A 41 -9.48 -5.30 3.00
C ALA A 41 -10.69 -6.01 2.35
N VAL A 42 -10.55 -6.43 1.08
CA VAL A 42 -11.59 -7.21 0.37
C VAL A 42 -11.85 -8.55 1.06
N LEU A 43 -10.82 -9.31 1.41
CA LEU A 43 -10.95 -10.62 2.05
C LEU A 43 -11.54 -10.55 3.46
N GLN A 44 -11.27 -9.46 4.18
CA GLN A 44 -11.80 -9.21 5.53
C GLN A 44 -13.18 -8.53 5.50
N GLY A 45 -13.72 -8.19 4.33
CA GLY A 45 -15.04 -7.58 4.18
C GLY A 45 -15.11 -6.13 4.66
N VAL A 46 -13.98 -5.42 4.71
CA VAL A 46 -13.88 -4.01 5.11
C VAL A 46 -13.65 -3.09 3.91
N HIS A 47 -13.98 -1.81 4.05
CA HIS A 47 -13.96 -0.86 2.93
C HIS A 47 -12.66 -0.05 2.85
N SER A 48 -11.87 -0.04 3.92
CA SER A 48 -10.63 0.71 4.03
C SER A 48 -9.48 -0.20 4.41
N ASN A 49 -8.30 0.05 3.84
CA ASN A 49 -7.07 -0.63 4.26
C ASN A 49 -6.81 -0.44 5.77
N TYR A 50 -7.18 0.72 6.33
CA TYR A 50 -7.00 1.04 7.75
C TYR A 50 -7.91 0.25 8.69
N GLU A 51 -8.93 -0.43 8.16
CA GLU A 51 -9.84 -1.30 8.92
C GLU A 51 -9.35 -2.74 8.96
N THR A 52 -8.28 -3.07 8.24
CA THR A 52 -7.67 -4.40 8.31
C THR A 52 -7.05 -4.66 9.68
N ASP A 53 -7.00 -5.93 10.07
CA ASP A 53 -6.34 -6.42 11.28
C ASP A 53 -4.93 -5.84 11.51
N LEU A 54 -4.12 -5.77 10.45
CA LEU A 54 -2.78 -5.19 10.47
C LEU A 54 -2.80 -3.73 10.91
N PHE A 55 -3.64 -2.91 10.27
CA PHE A 55 -3.70 -1.48 10.58
C PHE A 55 -4.40 -1.19 11.89
N GLN A 56 -5.43 -1.94 12.26
CA GLN A 56 -6.12 -1.78 13.56
C GLN A 56 -5.16 -2.00 14.73
N SER A 57 -4.26 -2.99 14.62
CA SER A 57 -3.23 -3.24 15.61
C SER A 57 -2.24 -2.05 15.72
N LEU A 58 -1.81 -1.50 14.58
CA LEU A 58 -0.89 -0.35 14.54
C LEU A 58 -1.55 0.95 15.03
N ILE A 59 -2.81 1.19 14.68
CA ILE A 59 -3.57 2.37 15.10
C ILE A 59 -3.78 2.35 16.61
N THR A 60 -4.11 1.18 17.18
CA THR A 60 -4.21 1.00 18.64
C THR A 60 -2.89 1.30 19.33
N ALA A 61 -1.78 0.77 18.84
CA ALA A 61 -0.46 1.05 19.39
C ALA A 61 -0.08 2.54 19.28
N ALA A 62 -0.44 3.21 18.17
CA ALA A 62 -0.23 4.65 18.01
C ALA A 62 -1.09 5.47 18.99
N ALA A 63 -2.33 5.06 19.24
CA ALA A 63 -3.21 5.71 20.20
C ALA A 63 -2.65 5.61 21.63
N GLU A 64 -2.21 4.41 22.03
CA GLU A 64 -1.54 4.17 23.31
C GLU A 64 -0.28 5.01 23.48
N ALA A 65 0.58 5.05 22.46
CA ALA A 65 1.84 5.79 22.51
C ALA A 65 1.65 7.32 22.55
N THR A 66 0.56 7.83 21.98
CA THR A 66 0.27 9.28 21.92
C THR A 66 -0.68 9.75 23.01
N GLY A 67 -1.31 8.84 23.74
CA GLY A 67 -2.40 9.16 24.68
C GLY A 67 -3.67 9.68 23.99
N CYS A 68 -3.85 9.42 22.70
CA CYS A 68 -5.02 9.87 21.95
C CYS A 68 -6.21 8.96 22.25
N ALA A 69 -7.27 9.50 22.87
CA ALA A 69 -8.49 8.74 23.16
C ALA A 69 -9.43 8.61 21.94
N ASP A 70 -9.28 9.46 20.93
CA ASP A 70 -10.12 9.47 19.74
C ASP A 70 -9.53 8.56 18.65
N MET A 71 -10.03 7.32 18.58
CA MET A 71 -9.61 6.31 17.61
C MET A 71 -9.97 6.67 16.16
N GLU A 72 -10.88 7.62 15.94
CA GLU A 72 -11.25 8.10 14.60
C GLU A 72 -10.34 9.25 14.12
N ASN A 73 -9.41 9.70 14.97
CA ASN A 73 -8.48 10.75 14.61
C ASN A 73 -7.58 10.28 13.45
N LYS A 74 -7.70 10.97 12.31
CA LYS A 74 -6.94 10.68 11.09
C LYS A 74 -5.42 10.69 11.31
N SER A 75 -4.93 11.42 12.31
CA SER A 75 -3.50 11.46 12.64
C SER A 75 -2.96 10.10 13.08
N LEU A 76 -3.79 9.27 13.73
CA LEU A 76 -3.39 7.91 14.10
C LEU A 76 -3.15 7.04 12.86
N ARG A 77 -3.96 7.22 11.82
CA ARG A 77 -3.79 6.55 10.51
C ARG A 77 -2.50 7.00 9.82
N VAL A 78 -2.17 8.29 9.92
CA VAL A 78 -0.91 8.85 9.38
C VAL A 78 0.30 8.27 10.11
N ILE A 79 0.28 8.22 11.44
CA ILE A 79 1.37 7.64 12.23
C ILE A 79 1.55 6.16 11.88
N ALA A 80 0.45 5.39 11.83
CA ALA A 80 0.47 3.97 11.48
C ALA A 80 1.05 3.72 10.08
N ASP A 81 0.83 4.61 9.11
CA ASP A 81 1.45 4.50 7.79
C ASP A 81 2.94 4.89 7.80
N HIS A 82 3.27 6.02 8.42
CA HIS A 82 4.63 6.55 8.45
C HIS A 82 5.60 5.67 9.24
N ILE A 83 5.17 5.05 10.34
CA ILE A 83 6.07 4.19 11.11
C ILE A 83 6.53 2.97 10.30
N ARG A 84 5.69 2.45 9.40
CA ARG A 84 6.06 1.35 8.51
C ARG A 84 7.18 1.80 7.57
N SER A 85 6.96 2.87 6.81
CA SER A 85 7.96 3.36 5.85
C SER A 85 9.26 3.80 6.55
N CYS A 86 9.17 4.56 7.64
CA CYS A 86 10.34 5.03 8.38
C CYS A 86 11.16 3.89 8.99
N ALA A 87 10.50 2.89 9.62
CA ALA A 87 11.22 1.78 10.24
C ALA A 87 11.92 0.91 9.19
N PHE A 88 11.23 0.54 8.11
CA PHE A 88 11.83 -0.25 7.03
C PHE A 88 12.97 0.50 6.32
N LEU A 89 12.84 1.82 6.11
CA LEU A 89 13.93 2.65 5.55
C LEU A 89 15.19 2.69 6.42
N VAL A 90 15.08 2.45 7.73
CA VAL A 90 16.24 2.43 8.64
C VAL A 90 16.90 1.04 8.67
N VAL A 91 16.12 -0.01 8.43
CA VAL A 91 16.58 -1.41 8.54
C VAL A 91 17.17 -1.93 7.23
N ASP A 92 16.69 -1.44 6.09
CA ASP A 92 17.20 -1.76 4.74
C ASP A 92 18.42 -0.91 4.36
#